data_AF-A0A2H0VK48-F1
#
_entry.id   AF-A0A2H0VK48-F1
#
_cell.length_a   1.000
_cell.length_b   1.000
_cell.length_c   1.000
_cell.angle_alpha   90.00
_cell.angle_beta   90.00
_cell.angle_gamma   90.00
#
_symmetry.space_group_name_H-M   'P 1'
#
loop_
_entity.id
_entity.type
_entity.pdbx_description
1 polymer ?
#
loop_
_entity_poly.entity_id
_entity_poly.type
_entity_poly.pdbx_seq_one_letter_code
_entity_poly.pdbx_strand_id
1 'polypeptide(L)'
;MGGGFLENRESNGNYDIIIIDSFTGAGLHPFSLSSTEFYQTCKIHSSDRSVVVTNLVESDPLFGSKVNTFINSFNFVYEFFDDGTHVFFGSDSINISNEEIVSKAKAIDDYYNFRFPLDKLSEMVRVLKSIDIIQNELYKGEILRDRKNQIFKASRNDLCPCGSGKKFKKCHLLLNKI
;
A
#
# COMPACT_ATOMS: atom_id res chain seq x y z
N MET A 1 8.60 -12.67 4.66
CA MET A 1 9.12 -12.39 3.31
C MET A 1 8.42 -11.11 2.84
N GLY A 2 9.18 -10.09 2.41
CA GLY A 2 8.70 -8.71 2.27
C GLY A 2 8.91 -7.88 3.55
N GLY A 3 7.90 -7.81 4.43
CA GLY A 3 7.97 -7.01 5.67
C GLY A 3 9.16 -7.35 6.57
N GLY A 4 9.35 -8.63 6.89
CA GLY A 4 10.53 -9.08 7.65
C GLY A 4 11.88 -8.86 6.96
N PHE A 5 11.92 -8.56 5.65
CA PHE A 5 13.18 -8.19 4.98
C PHE A 5 13.53 -6.71 5.25
N LEU A 6 12.54 -5.82 5.27
CA LEU A 6 12.73 -4.42 5.65
C LEU A 6 12.99 -4.30 7.16
N GLU A 7 12.17 -4.95 8.00
CA GLU A 7 12.31 -4.89 9.48
C GLU A 7 13.70 -5.31 9.98
N ASN A 8 14.38 -6.22 9.28
CA ASN A 8 15.71 -6.72 9.67
C ASN A 8 16.88 -5.98 9.02
N ARG A 9 16.64 -4.89 8.29
CA ARG A 9 17.69 -4.04 7.72
C ARG A 9 17.94 -2.81 8.60
N GLU A 10 19.20 -2.39 8.66
CA GLU A 10 19.55 -1.09 9.22
C GLU A 10 18.79 0.04 8.51
N SER A 11 18.20 0.93 9.31
CA SER A 11 17.40 2.07 8.87
C SER A 11 18.30 3.18 8.34
N ASN A 12 18.71 3.08 7.07
CA ASN A 12 19.67 4.00 6.47
C ASN A 12 19.05 4.93 5.39
N GLY A 13 17.71 4.97 5.26
CA GLY A 13 17.02 5.88 4.31
C GLY A 13 17.32 5.60 2.82
N ASN A 14 17.48 4.32 2.47
CA ASN A 14 18.13 3.90 1.22
C ASN A 14 17.21 3.81 0.00
N TYR A 15 15.89 3.96 0.15
CA TYR A 15 14.96 3.72 -0.95
C TYR A 15 14.20 4.99 -1.35
N ASP A 16 14.35 5.38 -2.61
CA ASP A 16 13.51 6.42 -3.23
C ASP A 16 12.15 5.86 -3.69
N ILE A 17 12.10 4.57 -4.01
CA ILE A 17 10.88 3.89 -4.44
C ILE A 17 10.79 2.53 -3.76
N ILE A 18 9.66 2.25 -3.12
CA ILE A 18 9.30 0.92 -2.61
C ILE A 18 8.06 0.46 -3.36
N ILE A 19 8.16 -0.66 -4.09
CA ILE A 19 7.04 -1.26 -4.82
C ILE A 19 6.60 -2.53 -4.11
N ILE A 20 5.32 -2.60 -3.74
CA ILE A 20 4.68 -3.72 -3.09
C ILE A 20 3.78 -4.42 -4.11
N ASP A 21 4.39 -5.30 -4.90
CA ASP A 21 3.68 -6.17 -5.84
C ASP A 21 3.69 -7.61 -5.31
N SER A 22 2.81 -7.87 -4.35
CA SER A 22 2.76 -9.15 -3.66
C SER A 22 1.34 -9.63 -3.51
N PHE A 23 1.11 -10.88 -3.91
CA PHE A 23 -0.15 -11.56 -3.77
C PHE A 23 0.07 -12.94 -3.14
N THR A 24 -0.88 -13.35 -2.31
CA THR A 24 -0.94 -14.71 -1.79
C THR A 24 -1.35 -15.69 -2.91
N GLY A 25 -1.17 -16.99 -2.69
CA GLY A 25 -1.62 -18.01 -3.66
C GLY A 25 -3.14 -18.01 -3.93
N ALA A 26 -3.92 -17.24 -3.17
CA ALA A 26 -5.35 -17.01 -3.40
C ALA A 26 -5.64 -15.71 -4.20
N GLY A 27 -4.60 -15.02 -4.70
CA GLY A 27 -4.74 -13.75 -5.42
C GLY A 27 -5.01 -12.53 -4.51
N LEU A 28 -4.88 -12.68 -3.19
CA LEU A 28 -5.15 -11.59 -2.24
C LEU A 28 -3.87 -10.86 -1.84
N HIS A 29 -3.93 -9.54 -1.69
CA HIS A 29 -2.79 -8.76 -1.20
C HIS A 29 -2.53 -9.10 0.29
N PRO A 30 -1.30 -9.42 0.72
CA PRO A 30 -1.04 -9.83 2.10
C PRO A 30 -1.39 -8.74 3.13
N PHE A 31 -2.20 -9.09 4.14
CA PHE A 31 -2.55 -8.18 5.24
C PHE A 31 -1.32 -7.54 5.90
N SER A 32 -0.26 -8.32 6.13
CA SER A 32 0.98 -7.86 6.77
C SER A 32 1.74 -6.81 5.96
N LEU A 33 1.36 -6.59 4.70
CA LEU A 33 1.91 -5.56 3.82
C LEU A 33 0.91 -4.41 3.59
N SER A 34 -0.18 -4.34 4.37
CA SER A 34 -1.23 -3.33 4.24
C SER A 34 -1.65 -2.68 5.55
N SER A 35 -0.81 -2.75 6.59
CA SER A 35 -1.05 -2.12 7.89
C SER A 35 -0.35 -0.78 8.03
N THR A 36 -0.81 0.06 8.95
CA THR A 36 -0.13 1.31 9.31
C THR A 36 1.33 1.08 9.72
N GLU A 37 1.61 0.05 10.51
CA GLU A 37 2.95 -0.28 11.01
C GLU A 37 3.89 -0.71 9.88
N PHE A 38 3.37 -1.43 8.89
CA PHE A 38 4.16 -1.78 7.71
C PHE A 38 4.50 -0.52 6.90
N TYR A 39 3.53 0.37 6.65
CA TYR A 39 3.82 1.62 5.94
C TYR A 39 4.76 2.54 6.72
N GLN A 40 4.69 2.56 8.05
CA GLN A 40 5.70 3.24 8.90
C GLN A 40 7.08 2.63 8.72
N THR A 41 7.18 1.30 8.65
CA THR A 41 8.44 0.62 8.36
C THR A 41 8.98 1.03 6.99
N CYS A 42 8.13 1.08 5.96
CA CYS A 42 8.52 1.59 4.64
C CYS A 42 9.12 2.99 4.75
N LYS A 43 8.48 3.91 5.47
CA LYS A 43 8.97 5.29 5.66
C LYS A 43 10.33 5.35 6.35
N ILE A 44 10.54 4.57 7.42
CA ILE A 44 11.82 4.52 8.15
C ILE A 44 12.99 4.09 7.25
N HIS A 45 12.73 3.23 6.28
CA HIS A 45 13.75 2.74 5.35
C HIS A 45 13.86 3.56 4.06
N SER A 46 13.03 4.57 3.88
CA SER A 46 12.96 5.36 2.66
C SER A 46 13.62 6.72 2.80
N SER A 47 13.99 7.33 1.68
CA SER A 47 14.48 8.70 1.64
C SER A 47 13.35 9.71 1.87
N ASP A 48 13.69 10.96 2.17
CA ASP A 48 12.71 12.04 2.36
C ASP A 48 11.83 12.27 1.13
N ARG A 49 12.28 11.90 -0.07
CA ARG A 49 11.57 12.08 -1.36
C ARG A 49 11.00 10.77 -1.89
N SER A 50 10.70 9.84 -0.99
CA SER A 50 10.29 8.51 -1.40
C SER A 50 8.83 8.40 -1.81
N VAL A 51 8.57 7.38 -2.63
CA VAL A 51 7.23 6.94 -3.00
C VAL A 51 7.08 5.46 -2.65
N VAL A 52 6.01 5.14 -1.94
CA VAL A 52 5.56 3.75 -1.73
C VAL A 52 4.44 3.47 -2.70
N VAL A 53 4.55 2.37 -3.45
CA VAL A 53 3.59 1.96 -4.49
C VAL A 53 3.00 0.60 -4.12
N THR A 54 1.68 0.44 -4.23
CA THR A 54 1.02 -0.85 -3.96
C THR A 54 -0.12 -1.14 -4.92
N ASN A 55 -0.22 -2.40 -5.34
CA ASN A 55 -1.32 -2.92 -6.14
C ASN A 55 -2.40 -3.50 -5.21
N LEU A 56 -3.63 -3.01 -5.33
CA LEU A 56 -4.81 -3.51 -4.62
C LEU A 56 -5.92 -3.85 -5.61
N VAL A 57 -6.66 -4.93 -5.34
CA VAL A 57 -7.73 -5.45 -6.20
C VAL A 57 -9.06 -5.40 -5.47
N GLU A 58 -10.12 -4.98 -6.15
CA GLU A 58 -11.46 -4.83 -5.54
C GLU A 58 -12.05 -6.15 -5.02
N SER A 59 -11.65 -7.28 -5.63
CA SER A 59 -12.08 -8.62 -5.20
C SER A 59 -11.54 -9.01 -3.81
N ASP A 60 -10.60 -8.25 -3.25
CA ASP A 60 -10.09 -8.49 -1.91
C ASP A 60 -11.14 -8.13 -0.84
N PRO A 61 -11.53 -9.04 0.06
CA PRO A 61 -12.54 -8.74 1.08
C PRO A 61 -12.17 -7.59 2.02
N LEU A 62 -10.88 -7.24 2.10
CA LEU A 62 -10.38 -6.12 2.89
C LEU A 62 -10.04 -4.89 2.05
N PHE A 63 -10.39 -4.85 0.76
CA PHE A 63 -10.03 -3.78 -0.17
C PHE A 63 -10.27 -2.39 0.44
N GLY A 64 -11.50 -2.09 0.87
CA GLY A 64 -11.83 -0.79 1.47
C GLY A 64 -10.99 -0.44 2.70
N SER A 65 -10.73 -1.42 3.59
CA SER A 65 -9.86 -1.24 4.77
C SER A 65 -8.40 -1.01 4.39
N LYS A 66 -7.87 -1.73 3.38
CA LYS A 66 -6.50 -1.57 2.89
C LYS A 66 -6.28 -0.21 2.24
N VAL A 67 -7.20 0.20 1.38
CA VAL A 67 -7.17 1.53 0.75
C VAL A 67 -7.26 2.62 1.80
N ASN A 68 -8.21 2.53 2.74
CA ASN A 68 -8.34 3.51 3.81
C ASN A 68 -7.07 3.58 4.69
N THR A 69 -6.45 2.44 4.98
CA THR A 69 -5.19 2.39 5.73
C THR A 69 -4.06 3.06 4.97
N PHE A 70 -3.94 2.80 3.66
CA PHE A 70 -2.94 3.44 2.81
C PHE A 70 -3.14 4.97 2.79
N ILE A 71 -4.36 5.44 2.54
CA ILE A 71 -4.69 6.88 2.49
C ILE A 71 -4.33 7.59 3.80
N ASN A 72 -4.61 6.95 4.94
CA ASN A 72 -4.30 7.50 6.26
C ASN A 72 -2.82 7.38 6.63
N SER A 73 -2.05 6.58 5.91
CA SER A 73 -0.63 6.36 6.19
C SER A 73 0.29 7.33 5.45
N PHE A 74 -0.17 8.14 4.50
CA PHE A 74 0.67 9.09 3.75
C PHE A 74 0.04 10.49 3.69
N ASN A 75 0.85 11.55 3.55
CA ASN A 75 0.33 12.92 3.39
C ASN A 75 -0.28 13.16 2.00
N PHE A 76 0.36 12.62 0.97
CA PHE A 76 -0.03 12.74 -0.43
C PHE A 76 -0.29 11.35 -1.00
N VAL A 77 -1.46 11.18 -1.63
CA VAL A 77 -1.91 9.87 -2.14
C VAL A 77 -2.50 10.03 -3.51
N TYR A 78 -2.04 9.19 -4.43
CA TYR A 78 -2.47 9.12 -5.81
C TYR A 78 -2.99 7.73 -6.13
N GLU A 79 -3.91 7.65 -7.07
CA GLU A 79 -4.50 6.41 -7.57
C GLU A 79 -4.43 6.40 -9.09
N PHE A 80 -3.94 5.29 -9.63
CA PHE A 80 -4.16 4.90 -11.02
C PHE A 80 -5.10 3.70 -11.01
N PHE A 81 -6.11 3.71 -11.89
CA PHE A 81 -7.05 2.61 -12.03
C PHE A 81 -7.16 2.21 -13.51
N ASP A 82 -6.91 0.94 -13.79
CA ASP A 82 -7.11 0.35 -15.10
C ASP A 82 -7.48 -1.14 -14.96
N ASP A 83 -8.40 -1.61 -15.80
CA ASP A 83 -8.87 -3.00 -15.86
C ASP A 83 -9.11 -3.69 -14.49
N GLY A 84 -9.81 -3.01 -13.57
CA GLY A 84 -10.17 -3.57 -12.26
C GLY A 84 -9.01 -3.64 -11.24
N THR A 85 -7.85 -3.09 -11.58
CA THR A 85 -6.67 -3.02 -10.69
C THR A 85 -6.41 -1.58 -10.27
N HIS A 86 -6.25 -1.36 -8.97
CA HIS A 86 -5.85 -0.07 -8.42
C HIS A 86 -4.37 -0.11 -8.07
N VAL A 87 -3.64 0.90 -8.54
CA VAL A 87 -2.27 1.18 -8.14
C VAL A 87 -2.27 2.46 -7.32
N PHE A 88 -1.87 2.35 -6.06
CA PHE A 88 -1.79 3.49 -5.15
C PHE A 88 -0.34 3.93 -4.96
N PHE A 89 -0.13 5.25 -4.98
CA PHE A 89 1.16 5.89 -4.74
C PHE A 89 1.05 6.77 -3.49
N GLY A 90 1.94 6.57 -2.52
CA GLY A 90 1.93 7.27 -1.24
C GLY A 90 3.27 7.95 -0.99
N SER A 91 3.23 9.22 -0.59
CA SER A 91 4.42 9.99 -0.20
C SER A 91 4.09 10.96 0.94
N ASP A 92 5.10 11.29 1.75
CA ASP A 92 4.97 12.31 2.80
C ASP A 92 5.45 13.70 2.36
N SER A 93 6.17 13.80 1.24
CA SER A 93 6.83 15.03 0.80
C SER A 93 6.53 15.41 -0.65
N ILE A 94 6.15 14.44 -1.50
CA ILE A 94 5.86 14.70 -2.91
C ILE A 94 4.41 15.14 -3.04
N ASN A 95 4.22 16.46 -3.11
CA ASN A 95 2.98 17.09 -3.52
C ASN A 95 3.06 17.49 -4.99
N ILE A 96 2.52 16.64 -5.87
CA ILE A 96 2.45 16.87 -7.31
C ILE A 96 1.00 16.97 -7.77
N SER A 97 0.68 17.90 -8.68
CA SER A 97 -0.66 18.01 -9.28
C SER A 97 -0.82 17.08 -10.48
N ASN A 98 -2.05 16.86 -10.93
CA ASN A 98 -2.31 16.07 -12.14
C ASN A 98 -1.66 16.68 -13.38
N GLU A 99 -1.69 18.01 -13.51
CA GLU A 99 -1.06 18.72 -14.63
C GLU A 99 0.46 18.50 -14.64
N GLU A 100 1.09 18.53 -13.46
CA GLU A 100 2.52 18.29 -13.33
C GLU A 100 2.87 16.81 -13.58
N ILE A 101 2.04 15.86 -13.15
CA ILE A 101 2.17 14.43 -13.48
C ILE A 101 2.18 14.24 -15.00
N VAL A 102 1.17 14.78 -15.70
CA VAL A 102 1.03 14.65 -17.16
C VAL A 102 2.22 15.29 -17.88
N SER A 103 2.63 16.48 -17.45
CA SER A 103 3.79 17.18 -18.02
C SER A 103 5.09 16.38 -17.87
N LYS A 104 5.33 15.81 -16.68
CA LYS A 104 6.51 14.96 -16.44
C LYS A 104 6.45 13.64 -17.21
N ALA A 105 5.29 13.00 -17.25
CA ALA A 105 5.06 11.77 -18.01
C ALA A 105 5.38 12.00 -19.49
N LYS A 106 4.87 13.08 -20.07
CA LYS A 106 5.19 13.47 -21.44
C LYS A 106 6.69 13.70 -21.66
N ALA A 107 7.35 14.45 -20.78
CA ALA A 107 8.79 14.72 -20.94
C ALA A 107 9.64 13.45 -20.86
N ILE A 108 9.27 12.50 -19.98
CA ILE A 108 9.94 11.20 -19.85
C ILE A 108 9.64 10.34 -21.08
N ASP A 109 8.41 10.31 -21.56
CA ASP A 109 8.02 9.54 -22.76
C ASP A 109 8.69 10.08 -24.02
N ASP A 110 8.75 11.40 -24.20
CA ASP A 110 9.48 12.04 -25.32
C ASP A 110 10.99 11.68 -25.28
N TYR A 111 11.57 11.49 -24.09
CA TYR A 111 12.98 11.15 -23.91
C TYR A 111 13.28 9.65 -24.13
N TYR A 112 12.49 8.76 -23.53
CA TYR A 112 12.72 7.31 -23.59
C TYR A 112 11.99 6.63 -24.75
N ASN A 113 11.00 7.29 -25.35
CA ASN A 113 10.15 6.80 -26.42
C ASN A 113 9.53 5.44 -26.08
N PHE A 114 8.68 5.39 -25.06
CA PHE A 114 8.11 4.14 -24.61
C PHE A 114 7.20 3.51 -25.67
N ARG A 115 7.08 2.19 -25.63
CA ARG A 115 6.16 1.44 -26.51
C ARG A 115 4.70 1.53 -26.08
N PHE A 116 4.44 2.15 -24.94
CA PHE A 116 3.13 2.35 -24.36
C PHE A 116 2.89 3.85 -24.15
N PRO A 117 1.64 4.33 -24.22
CA PRO A 117 1.36 5.75 -24.19
C PRO A 117 1.39 6.29 -22.74
N LEU A 118 2.59 6.51 -22.21
CA LEU A 118 2.77 6.93 -20.81
C LEU A 118 2.07 8.27 -20.54
N ASP A 119 2.10 9.19 -21.50
CA ASP A 119 1.37 10.45 -21.44
C ASP A 119 -0.14 10.23 -21.22
N LYS A 120 -0.76 9.32 -21.97
CA LYS A 120 -2.19 8.99 -21.85
C LYS A 120 -2.53 8.26 -20.57
N LEU A 121 -1.69 7.33 -20.14
CA LEU A 121 -1.89 6.63 -18.86
C LEU A 121 -1.78 7.61 -17.68
N SER A 122 -0.93 8.63 -17.79
CA SER A 122 -0.76 9.62 -16.73
C SER A 122 -2.00 10.52 -16.53
N GLU A 123 -2.82 10.72 -17.56
CA GLU A 123 -4.10 11.45 -17.48
C GLU A 123 -5.13 10.70 -16.60
N MET A 124 -4.94 9.39 -16.39
CA MET A 124 -5.83 8.56 -15.57
C MET A 124 -5.49 8.60 -14.08
N VAL A 125 -4.41 9.27 -13.69
CA VAL A 125 -4.02 9.39 -12.28
C VAL A 125 -4.93 10.39 -11.57
N ARG A 126 -5.43 9.98 -10.40
CA ARG A 126 -6.26 10.79 -9.51
C ARG A 126 -5.50 11.16 -8.25
N VAL A 127 -5.58 12.41 -7.84
CA VAL A 127 -5.16 12.84 -6.50
C VAL A 127 -6.26 12.49 -5.51
N LEU A 128 -6.00 11.55 -4.58
CA LEU A 128 -6.95 11.14 -3.55
C LEU A 128 -6.78 11.92 -2.25
N LYS A 129 -5.53 12.30 -1.93
CA LYS A 129 -5.22 13.08 -0.74
C LYS A 129 -4.11 14.08 -1.04
N SER A 130 -4.36 15.32 -0.65
CA SER A 130 -3.34 16.35 -0.47
C SER A 130 -3.55 17.02 0.89
N ILE A 131 -2.62 17.86 1.32
CA ILE A 131 -2.75 18.61 2.59
C ILE A 131 -4.05 19.44 2.61
N ASP A 132 -4.50 19.92 1.44
CA ASP A 132 -5.65 20.81 1.30
C ASP A 132 -6.96 20.08 0.97
N ILE A 133 -6.91 18.79 0.62
CA ILE A 133 -8.07 18.00 0.16
C ILE A 133 -8.01 16.59 0.77
N ILE A 134 -9.00 16.28 1.61
CA ILE A 134 -9.23 14.90 2.06
C ILE A 134 -10.49 14.37 1.35
N GLN A 135 -10.33 13.59 0.28
CA GLN A 135 -11.46 12.84 -0.31
C GLN A 135 -11.75 11.56 0.50
N ASN A 136 -11.92 11.69 1.83
CA ASN A 136 -12.05 10.57 2.77
C ASN A 136 -13.34 9.76 2.61
N GLU A 137 -14.28 10.19 1.77
CA GLU A 137 -15.59 9.54 1.65
C GLU A 137 -15.65 8.40 0.61
N LEU A 138 -14.65 8.29 -0.28
CA LEU A 138 -14.65 7.29 -1.36
C LEU A 138 -14.42 5.86 -0.86
N TYR A 139 -13.56 5.68 0.15
CA TYR A 139 -13.17 4.35 0.64
C TYR A 139 -13.47 4.21 2.13
N LYS A 140 -14.51 3.45 2.45
CA LYS A 140 -14.92 3.11 3.83
C LYS A 140 -14.31 1.78 4.25
N GLY A 141 -13.66 1.75 5.40
CA GLY A 141 -13.09 0.53 5.99
C GLY A 141 -12.39 0.83 7.31
N GLU A 142 -12.17 -0.20 8.12
CA GLU A 142 -11.39 -0.04 9.35
C GLU A 142 -9.90 0.16 9.02
N ILE A 143 -9.22 1.01 9.80
CA ILE A 143 -7.76 1.14 9.68
C ILE A 143 -7.10 -0.14 10.16
N LEU A 144 -6.36 -0.78 9.25
CA LEU A 144 -5.64 -2.02 9.51
C LEU A 144 -4.38 -1.71 10.31
N ARG A 145 -4.28 -2.37 11.46
CA ARG A 145 -3.12 -2.32 12.34
C ARG A 145 -2.55 -3.71 12.48
N ASP A 146 -1.24 -3.84 12.32
CA ASP A 146 -0.51 -5.07 12.60
C ASP A 146 -0.45 -5.25 14.12
N ARG A 147 -1.46 -5.96 14.61
CA ARG A 147 -1.64 -6.26 16.01
C ARG A 147 -0.77 -7.45 16.42
N LYS A 148 0.53 -7.40 16.13
CA LYS A 148 1.51 -8.36 16.69
C LYS A 148 1.43 -8.43 18.23
N ASN A 149 0.87 -7.39 18.90
CA ASN A 149 0.76 -7.29 20.36
C ASN A 149 -0.65 -7.05 20.94
N GLN A 150 -1.76 -7.16 20.20
CA GLN A 150 -3.09 -7.15 20.84
C GLN A 150 -3.64 -8.57 20.96
N ILE A 151 -4.03 -8.92 22.18
CA ILE A 151 -4.76 -10.16 22.49
C ILE A 151 -6.10 -10.10 21.74
N PHE A 152 -6.15 -10.74 20.57
CA PHE A 152 -7.41 -10.90 19.86
C PHE A 152 -8.34 -11.80 20.68
N LYS A 153 -9.57 -11.37 20.92
CA LYS A 153 -10.66 -12.23 21.42
C LYS A 153 -11.19 -13.12 20.28
N ALA A 154 -10.33 -13.88 19.64
CA ALA A 154 -10.70 -14.87 18.63
C ALA A 154 -10.39 -16.27 19.16
N SER A 155 -11.33 -17.20 19.00
CA SER A 155 -11.08 -18.59 19.35
C SER A 155 -10.08 -19.20 18.37
N ARG A 156 -9.34 -20.23 18.82
CA ARG A 156 -8.32 -20.94 18.03
C ARG A 156 -8.80 -21.32 16.62
N ASN A 157 -10.08 -21.68 16.50
CA ASN A 157 -10.65 -22.19 15.26
C ASN A 157 -11.36 -21.14 14.41
N ASP A 158 -11.55 -19.92 14.92
CA ASP A 158 -12.19 -18.84 14.19
C ASP A 158 -11.28 -18.38 13.04
N LEU A 159 -11.85 -17.73 12.04
CA LEU A 159 -11.06 -17.01 11.06
C LEU A 159 -10.22 -15.96 11.79
N CYS A 160 -8.96 -15.85 11.39
CA CYS A 160 -8.07 -14.89 11.99
C CYS A 160 -8.65 -13.48 11.80
N PRO A 161 -8.80 -12.69 12.87
CA PRO A 161 -9.28 -11.30 12.79
C PRO A 161 -8.29 -10.37 12.07
N CYS A 162 -7.09 -10.86 11.77
CA CYS A 162 -6.16 -10.25 10.83
C CYS A 162 -6.59 -10.39 9.35
N GLY A 163 -7.71 -11.05 9.07
CA GLY A 163 -8.26 -11.23 7.72
C GLY A 163 -7.37 -12.02 6.75
N SER A 164 -6.43 -12.82 7.26
CA SER A 164 -5.57 -13.69 6.43
C SER A 164 -6.31 -14.86 5.76
N GLY A 165 -7.62 -15.01 5.99
CA GLY A 165 -8.42 -16.16 5.58
C GLY A 165 -8.06 -17.47 6.29
N LYS A 166 -7.00 -17.50 7.11
CA LYS A 166 -6.58 -18.68 7.88
C LYS A 166 -7.27 -18.72 9.24
N LYS A 167 -7.42 -19.91 9.82
CA LYS A 167 -7.84 -20.04 11.23
C LYS A 167 -6.84 -19.33 12.14
N PHE A 168 -7.30 -18.71 13.22
CA PHE A 168 -6.48 -17.95 14.16
C PHE A 168 -5.29 -18.77 14.67
N LYS A 169 -5.49 -20.08 14.93
CA LYS A 169 -4.41 -21.01 15.32
C LYS A 169 -3.31 -21.23 14.29
N LYS A 170 -3.63 -21.08 13.01
CA LYS A 170 -2.70 -21.25 11.89
C LYS A 170 -2.08 -19.93 11.43
N CYS A 171 -2.45 -18.81 12.08
CA CYS A 171 -1.98 -17.48 11.72
C CYS A 171 -1.19 -16.85 12.87
N HIS A 172 -1.81 -16.64 14.03
CA HIS A 172 -1.23 -15.85 15.13
C HIS A 172 -1.06 -16.63 16.44
N LEU A 173 -1.63 -17.83 16.60
CA LEU A 173 -1.29 -18.74 17.72
C LEU A 173 -0.29 -19.83 17.33
N LEU A 174 0.63 -19.52 16.40
CA LEU A 174 1.82 -20.33 16.17
C LEU A 174 2.77 -20.13 17.37
N LEU A 175 2.34 -20.57 18.55
CA LEU A 175 3.24 -20.77 19.67
C LEU A 175 4.20 -21.88 19.25
N ASN A 176 5.48 -21.51 19.17
CA ASN A 176 6.59 -22.38 18.84
C ASN A 176 6.40 -23.73 19.53
N LYS A 177 6.28 -24.80 18.73
CA LYS A 177 6.62 -26.13 19.20
C LYS A 177 8.13 -26.13 19.40
N ILE A 178 8.55 -25.79 20.62
CA ILE A 178 9.80 -26.28 21.20
C ILE A 178 9.45 -27.57 21.91
#